data_AF-A0ABD7SQT0-F1
#
_entry.id   AF-A0ABD7SQT0-F1
#
_cell.length_a   1.000
_cell.length_b   1.000
_cell.length_c   1.000
_cell.angle_alpha   90.00
_cell.angle_beta   90.00
_cell.angle_gamma   90.00
#
_symmetry.space_group_name_H-M   'P 1'
#
loop_
_entity.id
_entity.type
_entity.pdbx_description
1 polymer ?
#
loop_
_entity_poly.entity_id
_entity_poly.type
_entity_poly.pdbx_seq_one_letter_code
_entity_poly.pdbx_strand_id
1 'polypeptide(L)'
;MRLVTYEQRLAQIMTVDDLDRQIINSIKYVKRIEAKIKKCDTEDCDESLKKMLIEAKSVVRKLKFNAFSIEQKLLYGNNVDANISGLR
;
A
#
# COMPACT_ATOMS: atom_id res chain seq x y z
N MET A 1 7.44 -2.80 15.97
CA MET A 1 6.41 -2.63 14.91
C MET A 1 7.09 -2.93 13.59
N ARG A 2 6.53 -3.76 12.71
CA ARG A 2 7.23 -4.20 11.51
C ARG A 2 7.01 -3.22 10.36
N LEU A 3 8.09 -2.81 9.69
CA LEU A 3 8.02 -2.03 8.46
C LEU A 3 7.16 -2.77 7.42
N VAL A 4 6.18 -2.07 6.86
CA VAL A 4 5.32 -2.60 5.79
C VAL A 4 5.73 -1.91 4.50
N THR A 5 6.03 -2.70 3.47
CA THR A 5 6.43 -2.18 2.15
C THR A 5 5.25 -2.05 1.20
N TYR A 6 5.49 -1.42 0.07
CA TYR A 6 4.50 -1.27 -0.99
C TYR A 6 4.13 -2.63 -1.61
N GLU A 7 5.12 -3.48 -1.85
CA GLU A 7 4.99 -4.80 -2.45
C GLU A 7 4.17 -5.75 -1.55
N GLN A 8 4.37 -5.65 -0.24
CA GLN A 8 3.57 -6.39 0.75
C GLN A 8 2.11 -5.96 0.76
N ARG A 9 1.82 -4.68 0.51
CA ARG A 9 0.43 -4.18 0.36
C ARG A 9 -0.18 -4.64 -0.94
N LEU A 10 0.55 -4.51 -2.05
CA LEU A 10 0.11 -4.95 -3.36
C LEU A 10 -0.27 -6.43 -3.39
N ALA A 11 0.52 -7.29 -2.75
CA ALA A 11 0.26 -8.73 -2.68
C ALA A 11 -1.07 -9.09 -2.00
N GLN A 12 -1.70 -8.14 -1.28
CA GLN A 12 -2.99 -8.31 -0.61
C GLN A 12 -4.16 -7.71 -1.40
N ILE A 13 -3.93 -7.21 -2.60
CA ILE A 13 -4.96 -6.56 -3.43
C ILE A 13 -5.37 -7.55 -4.51
N MET A 14 -6.56 -8.14 -4.35
CA MET A 14 -7.17 -9.03 -5.34
C MET A 14 -8.40 -8.41 -6.00
N THR A 15 -8.99 -7.40 -5.38
CA THR A 15 -10.18 -6.67 -5.84
C THR A 15 -9.99 -5.17 -5.69
N VAL A 16 -10.85 -4.37 -6.34
CA VAL A 16 -10.85 -2.90 -6.17
C VAL A 16 -11.14 -2.54 -4.70
N ASP A 17 -12.05 -3.25 -4.05
CA ASP A 17 -12.33 -3.06 -2.62
C ASP A 17 -11.10 -3.33 -1.74
N ASP A 18 -10.26 -4.30 -2.11
CA ASP A 18 -9.00 -4.54 -1.39
C ASP A 18 -8.02 -3.39 -1.58
N LEU A 19 -7.94 -2.77 -2.77
CA LEU A 19 -7.10 -1.59 -2.99
C LEU A 19 -7.49 -0.45 -2.05
N ASP A 20 -8.77 -0.12 -2.00
CA ASP A 20 -9.30 0.91 -1.09
C ASP A 20 -8.99 0.58 0.37
N ARG A 21 -9.24 -0.68 0.75
CA ARG A 21 -8.94 -1.16 2.10
C ARG A 21 -7.45 -1.06 2.42
N GLN A 22 -6.56 -1.38 1.49
CA GLN A 22 -5.11 -1.29 1.69
C GLN A 22 -4.60 0.15 1.75
N ILE A 23 -5.21 1.07 1.01
CA ILE A 23 -4.94 2.52 1.13
C ILE A 23 -5.32 2.99 2.54
N ILE A 24 -6.53 2.67 3.00
CA ILE A 24 -7.03 3.03 4.33
C ILE A 24 -6.14 2.43 5.43
N ASN A 25 -5.77 1.15 5.30
CA ASN A 25 -4.89 0.47 6.25
C ASN A 25 -3.50 1.09 6.31
N SER A 26 -2.95 1.52 5.18
CA SER A 26 -1.66 2.23 5.12
C SER A 26 -1.73 3.60 5.77
N ILE A 27 -2.82 4.35 5.57
CA ILE A 27 -3.06 5.63 6.26
C ILE A 27 -3.18 5.42 7.78
N LYS A 28 -3.95 4.42 8.23
CA LYS A 28 -4.06 4.07 9.66
C LYS A 28 -2.70 3.67 10.23
N TYR A 29 -1.86 2.98 9.46
CA TYR A 29 -0.51 2.62 9.87
C TYR A 29 0.38 3.85 10.10
N VAL A 30 0.35 4.82 9.18
CA VAL A 30 1.04 6.13 9.34
C VAL A 30 0.61 6.81 10.64
N LYS A 31 -0.70 6.95 10.88
CA LYS A 31 -1.22 7.58 12.12
C LYS A 31 -0.76 6.87 13.39
N ARG A 32 -0.65 5.54 13.37
CA ARG A 32 -0.12 4.76 14.51
C ARG A 32 1.37 5.02 14.75
N ILE A 33 2.18 5.21 13.70
CA ILE A 33 3.59 5.60 13.85
C ILE A 33 3.68 6.99 14.45
N GLU A 34 2.93 7.95 13.93
CA GLU A 34 2.91 9.33 14.43
C GLU A 34 2.50 9.40 15.90
N ALA A 35 1.49 8.62 16.31
CA ALA A 35 1.09 8.52 17.70
C ALA A 35 2.16 7.89 18.61
N LYS A 36 2.98 6.97 18.08
CA LYS A 36 4.10 6.36 18.82
C LYS A 36 5.28 7.31 18.96
N ILE A 37 5.62 8.05 17.91
CA ILE A 37 6.65 9.09 17.95
C ILE A 37 6.35 10.10 19.07
N LYS A 38 5.08 10.53 19.17
CA LYS A 38 4.65 11.46 20.24
C LYS A 38 4.79 10.92 21.67
N LYS A 39 4.92 9.61 21.84
CA LYS A 39 5.04 8.92 23.14
C LYS A 39 6.44 8.32 23.36
N CYS A 40 7.37 8.64 22.47
CA CYS A 40 8.71 8.09 22.51
C CYS A 40 9.61 9.04 23.30
N ASP A 41 10.13 8.57 24.43
CA ASP A 41 10.88 9.39 25.38
C ASP A 41 12.41 9.30 25.18
N THR A 42 12.87 8.55 24.17
CA THR A 42 14.31 8.38 23.88
C THR A 42 14.64 8.74 22.43
N GLU A 43 15.80 9.36 22.22
CA GLU A 43 16.26 9.83 20.89
C GLU A 43 16.38 8.67 19.89
N ASP A 44 16.92 7.52 20.30
CA ASP A 44 17.07 6.33 19.45
C ASP A 44 15.72 5.76 18.97
N CYS A 45 14.72 5.74 19.86
CA CYS A 45 13.38 5.29 19.50
C CYS A 45 12.73 6.30 18.53
N ASP A 46 12.98 7.60 18.69
CA ASP A 46 12.45 8.65 17.83
C ASP A 46 13.04 8.55 16.40
N GLU A 47 14.35 8.34 16.26
CA GLU A 47 15.00 8.22 14.95
C GLU A 47 14.50 7.00 14.16
N SER A 48 14.42 5.84 14.82
CA SER A 48 13.95 4.60 14.18
C SER A 48 12.48 4.71 13.72
N LEU A 49 11.62 5.33 14.54
CA LEU A 49 10.22 5.55 14.19
C LEU A 49 10.07 6.61 13.08
N LYS A 50 10.91 7.64 13.04
CA LYS A 50 10.93 8.64 11.95
C LYS A 50 11.30 8.01 10.61
N LYS A 51 12.32 7.15 10.56
CA LYS A 51 12.66 6.36 9.35
C LYS A 51 11.47 5.50 8.90
N MET A 52 10.82 4.82 9.85
CA MET A 52 9.62 4.03 9.57
C MET A 52 8.44 4.88 9.08
N LEU A 53 8.28 6.10 9.59
CA LEU A 53 7.24 7.05 9.17
C LEU A 53 7.42 7.48 7.72
N ILE A 54 8.65 7.81 7.32
CA ILE A 54 8.98 8.21 5.94
C ILE A 54 8.58 7.11 4.97
N GLU A 55 8.97 5.87 5.26
CA GLU A 55 8.65 4.74 4.40
C GLU A 55 7.14 4.43 4.37
N ALA A 56 6.46 4.45 5.53
CA ALA A 56 5.01 4.27 5.57
C ALA A 56 4.25 5.34 4.75
N LYS A 57 4.72 6.60 4.77
CA LYS A 57 4.18 7.67 3.90
C LYS A 57 4.48 7.40 2.43
N SER A 58 5.67 6.87 2.11
CA SER A 58 6.03 6.43 0.76
C SER A 58 5.06 5.38 0.22
N VAL A 59 4.72 4.36 1.02
CA VAL A 59 3.76 3.32 0.65
C VAL A 59 2.38 3.90 0.33
N VAL A 60 1.85 4.81 1.16
CA VAL A 60 0.57 5.48 0.88
C VAL A 60 0.62 6.24 -0.44
N ARG A 61 1.70 6.99 -0.70
CA ARG A 61 1.87 7.73 -1.96
C ARG A 61 1.91 6.81 -3.16
N LYS A 62 2.68 5.72 -3.09
CA LYS A 62 2.78 4.73 -4.18
C LYS A 62 1.43 4.06 -4.47
N LEU A 63 0.67 3.66 -3.44
CA LEU A 63 -0.66 3.08 -3.63
C LEU A 63 -1.62 4.07 -4.30
N LYS A 64 -1.66 5.32 -3.84
CA LYS A 64 -2.52 6.35 -4.43
C LYS A 64 -2.09 6.71 -5.86
N PHE A 65 -0.80 6.87 -6.11
CA PHE A 65 -0.26 7.20 -7.43
C PHE A 65 -0.57 6.10 -8.46
N ASN A 66 -0.47 4.84 -8.05
CA ASN A 66 -0.73 3.70 -8.93
C ASN A 66 -2.19 3.21 -8.88
N ALA A 67 -3.09 3.84 -8.11
CA ALA A 67 -4.43 3.32 -7.84
C ALA A 67 -5.20 3.02 -9.12
N PHE A 68 -5.26 3.99 -10.05
CA PHE A 68 -5.91 3.81 -11.34
C PHE A 68 -5.30 2.65 -12.16
N SER A 69 -3.97 2.56 -12.24
CA SER A 69 -3.32 1.47 -12.97
C SER A 69 -3.56 0.10 -12.33
N ILE A 70 -3.66 0.04 -11.00
CA ILE A 70 -4.00 -1.18 -10.26
C ILE A 70 -5.45 -1.56 -10.54
N GLU A 71 -6.39 -0.63 -10.43
CA GLU A 71 -7.82 -0.84 -10.74
C GLU A 71 -8.01 -1.33 -12.17
N GLN A 72 -7.36 -0.70 -13.14
CA GLN A 72 -7.40 -1.11 -14.55
C GLN A 72 -6.91 -2.55 -14.72
N LYS A 73 -5.82 -2.94 -14.05
CA LYS A 73 -5.34 -4.32 -14.09
C LYS A 73 -6.32 -5.30 -13.44
N LEU A 74 -6.94 -4.92 -12.34
CA LEU A 74 -7.91 -5.77 -11.65
C LEU A 74 -9.20 -5.98 -12.45
N LEU A 75 -9.67 -4.93 -13.15
CA LEU A 75 -10.91 -4.97 -13.93
C LEU A 75 -10.71 -5.57 -15.33
N TYR A 76 -9.57 -5.30 -15.98
CA TYR A 76 -9.35 -5.61 -17.39
C TYR A 76 -8.14 -6.51 -17.66
N GLY A 77 -7.29 -6.75 -16.67
CA GLY A 77 -6.08 -7.57 -16.82
C GLY A 77 -6.34 -9.04 -17.17
N ASN A 78 -7.57 -9.54 -16.99
CA ASN A 78 -7.99 -10.88 -17.40
C ASN A 78 -8.59 -10.96 -18.82
N ASN A 79 -8.83 -9.83 -19.50
CA ASN A 79 -9.57 -9.80 -20.78
C ASN A 79 -8.68 -9.95 -22.03
N VAL A 80 -7.37 -10.09 -21.89
CA VAL A 80 -6.46 -10.21 -23.05
C VAL A 80 -6.30 -11.67 -23.53
N ASP A 81 -6.52 -12.66 -22.65
CA ASP A 81 -6.31 -14.08 -23.01
C ASP A 81 -7.58 -14.77 -23.59
N ALA A 82 -8.77 -14.20 -23.39
CA ALA A 82 -10.03 -14.85 -23.79
C ALA A 82 -10.42 -14.64 -25.28
N ASN A 83 -9.80 -13.70 -26.00
CA ASN A 83 -10.22 -13.30 -27.35
C ASN A 83 -9.30 -13.74 -28.50
N ILE A 84 -8.24 -14.52 -28.23
CA ILE A 84 -7.30 -14.97 -29.27
C ILE A 84 -7.61 -16.43 -29.74
N SER A 85 -8.48 -17.16 -29.03
CA SER A 85 -8.84 -18.54 -29.38
C SER A 85 -10.09 -18.70 -30.25
N GLY A 86 -10.83 -17.61 -30.53
CA GLY A 86 -12.07 -17.63 -31.33
C GLY A 86 -11.93 -17.20 -32.79
N LEU A 87 -10.72 -16.84 -33.23
CA LEU A 87 -10.39 -16.52 -34.63
C LEU A 87 -9.52 -17.64 -35.22
N ARG A 88 -10.12 -18.82 -35.38
CA ARG A 88 -9.62 -19.87 -36.28
C ARG A 88 -10.77 -20.41 -37.11
#